data_AF-A0A8J4AA66-F1
#
_entry.id   AF-A0A8J4AA66-F1
#
_cell.length_a   1.000
_cell.length_b   1.000
_cell.length_c   1.000
_cell.angle_alpha   90.00
_cell.angle_beta   90.00
_cell.angle_gamma   90.00
#
_symmetry.space_group_name_H-M   'P 1'
#
loop_
_entity.id
_entity.type
_entity.pdbx_description
1 polymer ?
#
loop_
_entity_poly.entity_id
_entity_poly.type
_entity_poly.pdbx_seq_one_letter_code
_entity_poly.pdbx_strand_id
1 'polypeptide(L)'
;MADRRYVSHPIFLRELVVQDSFPLTPSMQRVVLGGEQLGSFDSNGHAVEPFRTENADDHVKLLIPAPGEEPPRPVQQDGHLDWPPGALERSRDYTPRRFDPVEGRLEIDFVRHAGGSAAEWAVSAKPGDRILVAGPRGTTVPPDDVDWYLLIGDETALPAIARWIEELPAGTPVTAIVSVPSAADEQHIEHHADLDLTWIHRDRTASDALPAAVRAVTWRPGQVYAWAAGEASMLRPVRRWLRDDKKIDRGHLDISGYWRAGQSQNEAAIARMRLRKRVDLAFPYAVRAAVSLGVAEQVADGVRSLDLLAEATGTQPRGLAKLLRLLAHEGLCTVSAQGDVALTADGALLAEEFVHTALDRASGYARLDDGWPQLLHALRTGRSGYERAVGRTFWETLGDDAQLGTSFDDALAERSRGWVDRIVEALPQLDGLVVDVGGGTGTVLDRLLLAAPKARGILVEMPTTAARARDRFIASGTIDRIEIRAQSFFEELPAGGDRYLLAGVLHDWPDAECVSILRRLAVAAGPAPIHLVERLPEAADHTEDLAFDLQLYTVFGGGARSRREYATLADRAGLRLTDAVPLTDELHLLTIRR
;
A
#
# COMPACT_ATOMS: atom_id res chain seq x y z
N MET A 1 -25.10 -10.87 0.55
CA MET A 1 -24.53 -10.00 1.59
C MET A 1 -24.93 -8.60 1.22
N ALA A 2 -25.89 -8.01 1.92
CA ALA A 2 -26.40 -6.69 1.56
C ALA A 2 -25.35 -5.65 1.96
N ASP A 3 -24.71 -5.05 0.96
CA ASP A 3 -23.89 -3.86 1.15
C ASP A 3 -24.81 -2.69 1.55
N ARG A 4 -24.30 -1.77 2.37
CA ARG A 4 -25.04 -0.58 2.81
C ARG A 4 -25.53 0.18 1.57
N ARG A 5 -26.83 0.46 1.48
CA ARG A 5 -27.38 1.18 0.31
C ARG A 5 -26.99 2.64 0.38
N TYR A 6 -25.93 3.01 -0.36
CA TYR A 6 -25.51 4.39 -0.56
C TYR A 6 -26.00 4.89 -1.92
N VAL A 7 -26.76 5.98 -1.93
CA VAL A 7 -27.23 6.63 -3.15
C VAL A 7 -26.29 7.81 -3.44
N SER A 8 -25.48 7.70 -4.50
CA SER A 8 -24.60 8.80 -4.89
C SER A 8 -25.37 9.92 -5.57
N HIS A 9 -24.96 11.16 -5.29
CA HIS A 9 -25.44 12.35 -5.96
C HIS A 9 -24.27 13.10 -6.62
N PRO A 10 -24.50 13.80 -7.74
CA PRO A 10 -23.56 14.80 -8.22
C PRO A 10 -23.22 15.79 -7.11
N ILE A 11 -21.93 16.10 -6.93
CA ILE A 11 -21.50 17.09 -5.94
C ILE A 11 -21.40 18.46 -6.60
N PHE A 12 -22.06 19.44 -5.99
CA PHE A 12 -22.09 20.82 -6.47
C PHE A 12 -21.52 21.76 -5.42
N LEU A 13 -20.79 22.78 -5.87
CA LEU A 13 -20.33 23.88 -5.03
C LEU A 13 -21.39 24.99 -4.98
N ARG A 14 -21.84 25.32 -3.77
CA ARG A 14 -22.80 26.39 -3.49
C ARG A 14 -22.11 27.48 -2.69
N GLU A 15 -22.46 28.71 -2.97
CA GLU A 15 -22.09 29.87 -2.18
C GLU A 15 -23.30 30.34 -1.39
N LEU A 16 -23.17 30.24 -0.06
CA LEU A 16 -24.22 30.60 0.88
C LEU A 16 -23.78 31.78 1.74
N VAL A 17 -24.76 32.44 2.34
CA VAL A 17 -24.56 33.56 3.26
C VAL A 17 -25.05 33.19 4.66
N VAL A 18 -24.32 33.61 5.67
CA VAL A 18 -24.76 33.53 7.07
C VAL A 18 -25.96 34.45 7.24
N GLN A 19 -27.08 33.90 7.69
CA GLN A 19 -28.28 34.63 8.08
C GLN A 19 -28.28 34.93 9.58
N ASP A 20 -27.77 33.99 10.39
CA ASP A 20 -27.71 34.10 11.84
C ASP A 20 -26.63 33.18 12.43
N SER A 21 -26.12 33.51 13.62
CA SER A 21 -25.14 32.70 14.36
C SER A 21 -25.29 32.91 15.87
N PHE A 22 -25.56 31.84 16.62
CA PHE A 22 -25.80 31.93 18.05
C PHE A 22 -25.39 30.65 18.82
N PRO A 23 -25.02 30.76 20.11
CA PRO A 23 -24.73 29.60 20.94
C PRO A 23 -26.01 28.82 21.27
N LEU A 24 -26.00 27.51 21.04
CA LEU A 24 -27.06 26.59 21.50
C LEU A 24 -26.80 26.11 22.92
N THR A 25 -25.55 25.79 23.20
CA THR A 25 -25.04 25.35 24.50
C THR A 25 -23.66 25.97 24.74
N PRO A 26 -23.05 25.85 25.92
CA PRO A 26 -21.68 26.33 26.14
C PRO A 26 -20.68 25.82 25.09
N SER A 27 -20.85 24.58 24.62
CA SER A 27 -19.94 23.92 23.68
C SER A 27 -20.47 23.79 22.26
N MET A 28 -21.64 24.35 21.92
CA MET A 28 -22.23 24.26 20.57
C MET A 28 -22.68 25.62 20.05
N GLN A 29 -22.31 25.94 18.81
CA GLN A 29 -22.73 27.13 18.07
C GLN A 29 -23.57 26.69 16.87
N ARG A 30 -24.76 27.27 16.68
CA ARG A 30 -25.54 27.10 15.44
C ARG A 30 -25.25 28.25 14.49
N VAL A 31 -25.00 27.92 13.22
CA VAL A 31 -24.95 28.87 12.13
C VAL A 31 -26.08 28.56 11.16
N VAL A 32 -26.84 29.59 10.81
CA VAL A 32 -27.92 29.53 9.85
C VAL A 32 -27.42 30.10 8.53
N LEU A 33 -27.52 29.32 7.48
CA LEU A 33 -27.12 29.66 6.13
C LEU A 33 -28.35 29.81 5.23
N GLY A 34 -28.28 30.77 4.31
CA GLY A 34 -29.27 30.98 3.27
C GLY A 34 -28.63 31.40 1.96
N GLY A 35 -29.46 31.71 0.97
CA GLY A 35 -29.02 32.20 -0.34
C GLY A 35 -29.73 31.50 -1.50
N GLU A 36 -29.75 32.14 -2.67
CA GLU A 36 -30.46 31.65 -3.86
C GLU A 36 -29.94 30.28 -4.33
N GLN A 37 -28.66 29.99 -4.10
CA GLN A 37 -28.03 28.72 -4.47
C GLN A 37 -28.46 27.54 -3.59
N LEU A 38 -29.37 27.70 -2.61
CA LEU A 38 -30.09 26.56 -2.03
C LEU A 38 -31.18 26.02 -2.98
N GLY A 39 -31.67 26.86 -3.91
CA GLY A 39 -32.50 26.43 -5.03
C GLY A 39 -31.70 25.85 -6.19
N SER A 40 -32.35 25.70 -7.34
CA SER A 40 -31.71 25.31 -8.59
C SER A 40 -30.95 26.49 -9.22
N PHE A 41 -29.80 26.25 -9.83
CA PHE A 41 -29.03 27.28 -10.54
C PHE A 41 -28.16 26.67 -11.66
N ASP A 42 -27.56 27.50 -12.51
CA ASP A 42 -26.57 27.07 -13.50
C ASP A 42 -25.15 27.29 -12.96
N SER A 43 -24.29 26.28 -13.07
CA SER A 43 -22.87 26.37 -12.73
C SER A 43 -22.03 25.95 -13.93
N ASN A 44 -21.46 26.93 -14.64
CA ASN A 44 -20.60 26.71 -15.82
C ASN A 44 -21.28 25.86 -16.90
N GLY A 45 -22.57 26.06 -17.17
CA GLY A 45 -23.34 25.29 -18.16
C GLY A 45 -23.83 23.93 -17.66
N HIS A 46 -23.68 23.64 -16.37
CA HIS A 46 -24.28 22.47 -15.73
C HIS A 46 -25.47 22.90 -14.86
N ALA A 47 -26.63 22.29 -15.12
CA ALA A 47 -27.81 22.47 -14.28
C ALA A 47 -27.59 21.85 -12.89
N VAL A 48 -27.68 22.68 -11.86
CA VAL A 48 -27.59 22.29 -10.45
C VAL A 48 -28.99 22.19 -9.87
N GLU A 49 -29.32 21.01 -9.36
CA GLU A 49 -30.59 20.76 -8.67
C GLU A 49 -30.68 21.52 -7.32
N PRO A 50 -31.88 21.73 -6.77
CA PRO A 50 -32.04 22.26 -5.42
C PRO A 50 -31.26 21.45 -4.36
N PHE A 51 -30.85 22.12 -3.28
CA PHE A 51 -30.21 21.47 -2.16
C PHE A 51 -31.16 20.40 -1.57
N ARG A 52 -30.60 19.24 -1.24
CA ARG A 52 -31.33 18.16 -0.58
C ARG A 52 -30.45 17.51 0.47
N THR A 53 -31.10 17.07 1.54
CA THR A 53 -30.55 16.15 2.52
C THR A 53 -31.69 15.22 2.91
N GLU A 54 -31.49 13.92 2.70
CA GLU A 54 -32.53 12.89 2.78
C GLU A 54 -32.42 12.06 4.06
N ASN A 55 -31.21 11.91 4.62
CA ASN A 55 -31.00 11.12 5.84
C ASN A 55 -30.04 11.82 6.81
N ALA A 56 -30.11 11.39 8.07
CA ALA A 56 -29.38 11.98 9.20
C ALA A 56 -27.83 11.86 9.12
N ASP A 57 -27.30 10.92 8.32
CA ASP A 57 -25.85 10.74 8.09
C ASP A 57 -25.31 11.51 6.86
N ASP A 58 -26.16 12.31 6.21
CA ASP A 58 -25.71 13.18 5.13
C ASP A 58 -24.74 14.24 5.66
N HIS A 59 -23.74 14.58 4.84
CA HIS A 59 -22.78 15.62 5.18
C HIS A 59 -22.49 16.52 3.97
N VAL A 60 -22.13 17.77 4.29
CA VAL A 60 -21.61 18.75 3.35
C VAL A 60 -20.17 19.09 3.71
N LYS A 61 -19.37 19.46 2.71
CA LYS A 61 -18.05 20.05 2.91
C LYS A 61 -18.15 21.57 2.97
N LEU A 62 -17.83 22.15 4.11
CA LEU A 62 -17.71 23.58 4.29
C LEU A 62 -16.28 24.02 4.05
N LEU A 63 -16.05 24.99 3.18
CA LEU A 63 -14.74 25.62 3.02
C LEU A 63 -14.65 26.82 3.95
N ILE A 64 -13.87 26.66 5.02
CA ILE A 64 -13.74 27.65 6.08
C ILE A 64 -12.83 28.80 5.60
N PRO A 65 -13.33 30.05 5.52
CA PRO A 65 -12.49 31.18 5.17
C PRO A 65 -11.50 31.50 6.29
N ALA A 66 -10.31 31.98 5.93
CA ALA A 66 -9.38 32.54 6.90
C ALA A 66 -9.68 34.05 7.06
N PRO A 67 -9.33 34.68 8.20
CA PRO A 67 -9.57 36.11 8.39
C PRO A 67 -8.96 36.95 7.26
N GLY A 68 -9.83 37.59 6.46
CA GLY A 68 -9.41 38.42 5.33
C GLY A 68 -9.02 37.69 4.03
N GLU A 69 -9.15 36.36 3.96
CA GLU A 69 -8.81 35.57 2.77
C GLU A 69 -9.97 34.66 2.32
N GLU A 70 -10.26 34.65 1.01
CA GLU A 70 -11.12 33.62 0.41
C GLU A 70 -10.35 32.30 0.24
N PRO A 71 -10.95 31.14 0.58
CA PRO A 71 -10.30 29.85 0.33
C PRO A 71 -10.19 29.57 -1.18
N PRO A 72 -9.16 28.84 -1.65
CA PRO A 72 -9.08 28.38 -3.02
C PRO A 72 -10.36 27.64 -3.41
N ARG A 73 -10.97 28.05 -4.52
CA ARG A 73 -12.23 27.47 -5.00
C ARG A 73 -11.97 26.13 -5.70
N PRO A 74 -12.66 25.05 -5.32
CA PRO A 74 -12.71 23.84 -6.14
C PRO A 74 -13.32 24.16 -7.50
N VAL A 75 -12.84 23.51 -8.55
CA VAL A 75 -13.35 23.72 -9.90
C VAL A 75 -14.49 22.73 -10.15
N GLN A 76 -15.67 23.24 -10.47
CA GLN A 76 -16.81 22.42 -10.88
C GLN A 76 -16.51 21.76 -12.24
N GLN A 77 -16.60 20.43 -12.24
CA GLN A 77 -16.63 19.58 -13.43
C GLN A 77 -17.94 18.78 -13.44
N ASP A 78 -18.25 18.12 -14.55
CA ASP A 78 -19.51 17.38 -14.72
C ASP A 78 -19.74 16.35 -13.59
N GLY A 79 -20.62 16.68 -12.66
CA GLY A 79 -20.93 15.90 -11.45
C GLY A 79 -19.82 15.74 -10.41
N HIS A 80 -18.67 16.42 -10.58
CA HIS A 80 -17.48 16.29 -9.73
C HIS A 80 -16.85 17.65 -9.39
N LEU A 81 -16.10 17.71 -8.29
CA LEU A 81 -15.28 18.86 -7.92
C LEU A 81 -13.81 18.48 -7.98
N ASP A 82 -13.01 19.27 -8.69
CA ASP A 82 -11.55 19.20 -8.63
C ASP A 82 -11.06 20.06 -7.46
N TRP A 83 -10.36 19.45 -6.51
CA TRP A 83 -9.97 20.07 -5.25
C TRP A 83 -8.49 20.43 -5.27
N PRO A 84 -8.13 21.72 -5.35
CA PRO A 84 -6.74 22.12 -5.17
C PRO A 84 -6.31 21.84 -3.72
N PRO A 85 -5.02 21.51 -3.46
CA PRO A 85 -4.54 21.14 -2.13
C PRO A 85 -4.96 22.12 -1.02
N GLY A 86 -4.83 23.43 -1.26
CA GLY A 86 -5.19 24.47 -0.28
C GLY A 86 -6.70 24.66 -0.03
N ALA A 87 -7.57 24.11 -0.89
CA ALA A 87 -9.02 24.05 -0.64
C ALA A 87 -9.36 22.90 0.30
N LEU A 88 -8.75 21.74 0.08
CA LEU A 88 -8.96 20.56 0.91
C LEU A 88 -8.52 20.83 2.35
N GLU A 89 -7.38 21.50 2.53
CA GLU A 89 -6.86 21.95 3.84
C GLU A 89 -7.79 22.92 4.59
N ARG A 90 -8.69 23.62 3.88
CA ARG A 90 -9.67 24.51 4.52
C ARG A 90 -11.07 23.91 4.59
N SER A 91 -11.27 22.70 4.09
CA SER A 91 -12.57 22.04 4.10
C SER A 91 -12.84 21.25 5.39
N ARG A 92 -14.08 21.22 5.85
CA ARG A 92 -14.54 20.37 6.96
C ARG A 92 -15.89 19.74 6.65
N ASP A 93 -16.07 18.50 7.05
CA ASP A 93 -17.34 17.78 6.90
C ASP A 93 -18.28 18.14 8.06
N TYR A 94 -19.50 18.54 7.73
CA TYR A 94 -20.55 18.89 8.69
C TYR A 94 -21.88 18.28 8.29
N THR A 95 -22.65 17.84 9.29
CA THR A 95 -24.04 17.40 9.10
C THR A 95 -24.95 18.62 8.87
N PRO A 96 -25.72 18.68 7.77
CA PRO A 96 -26.88 19.56 7.66
C PRO A 96 -27.84 19.22 8.80
N ARG A 97 -27.96 20.06 9.82
CA ARG A 97 -28.76 19.78 11.01
C ARG A 97 -30.25 19.86 10.73
N ARG A 98 -30.65 20.86 9.93
CA ARG A 98 -32.03 21.06 9.48
C ARG A 98 -31.99 21.85 8.17
N PHE A 99 -32.83 21.49 7.22
CA PHE A 99 -33.00 22.24 5.98
C PHE A 99 -34.50 22.51 5.74
N ASP A 100 -34.86 23.78 5.66
CA ASP A 100 -36.19 24.22 5.25
C ASP A 100 -36.13 24.73 3.80
N PRO A 101 -36.68 23.98 2.82
CA PRO A 101 -36.65 24.38 1.42
C PRO A 101 -37.62 25.53 1.10
N VAL A 102 -38.60 25.81 1.95
CA VAL A 102 -39.58 26.88 1.75
C VAL A 102 -39.00 28.22 2.19
N GLU A 103 -38.38 28.24 3.38
CA GLU A 103 -37.69 29.43 3.90
C GLU A 103 -36.30 29.63 3.27
N GLY A 104 -35.75 28.60 2.62
CA GLY A 104 -34.39 28.60 2.09
C GLY A 104 -33.35 28.70 3.21
N ARG A 105 -33.55 27.92 4.28
CA ARG A 105 -32.81 28.00 5.53
C ARG A 105 -32.10 26.68 5.84
N LEU A 106 -30.77 26.71 5.93
CA LEU A 106 -29.92 25.57 6.26
C LEU A 106 -29.22 25.79 7.60
N GLU A 107 -29.47 24.94 8.59
CA GLU A 107 -28.86 25.01 9.90
C GLU A 107 -27.69 24.03 9.99
N ILE A 108 -26.55 24.49 10.53
CA ILE A 108 -25.37 23.66 10.80
C ILE A 108 -24.85 23.95 12.20
N ASP A 109 -24.56 22.88 12.94
CA ASP A 109 -24.09 22.93 14.32
C ASP A 109 -22.57 22.68 14.41
N PHE A 110 -21.89 23.55 15.15
CA PHE A 110 -20.44 23.58 15.31
C PHE A 110 -20.05 23.40 16.78
N VAL A 111 -19.27 22.36 17.05
CA VAL A 111 -18.66 22.19 18.38
C VAL A 111 -17.62 23.28 18.60
N ARG A 112 -17.76 24.02 19.71
CA ARG A 112 -16.89 25.12 20.11
C ARG A 112 -15.65 24.57 20.82
N HIS A 113 -14.47 24.90 20.32
CA HIS A 113 -13.21 24.62 20.99
C HIS A 113 -12.10 25.55 20.47
N ALA A 114 -11.07 25.77 21.27
CA ALA A 114 -9.90 26.53 20.85
C ALA A 114 -9.07 25.75 19.81
N GLY A 115 -8.45 26.45 18.86
CA GLY A 115 -7.54 25.87 17.86
C GLY A 115 -8.22 25.16 16.70
N GLY A 116 -9.55 25.22 16.60
CA GLY A 116 -10.33 24.68 15.48
C GLY A 116 -10.76 25.77 14.52
N SER A 117 -10.24 25.78 13.29
CA SER A 117 -10.57 26.82 12.30
C SER A 117 -12.07 26.99 12.06
N ALA A 118 -12.83 25.89 11.95
CA ALA A 118 -14.27 25.94 11.77
C ALA A 118 -15.03 26.39 13.03
N ALA A 119 -14.55 25.99 14.21
CA ALA A 119 -15.13 26.39 15.48
C ALA A 119 -14.93 27.89 15.73
N GLU A 120 -13.73 28.40 15.48
CA GLU A 120 -13.38 29.82 15.58
C GLU A 120 -14.15 30.65 14.56
N TRP A 121 -14.24 30.19 13.31
CA TRP A 121 -15.06 30.82 12.28
C TRP A 121 -16.53 30.91 12.74
N ALA A 122 -17.15 29.80 13.14
CA ALA A 122 -18.56 29.77 13.53
C ALA A 122 -18.88 30.72 14.70
N VAL A 123 -17.99 30.81 15.69
CA VAL A 123 -18.12 31.75 16.83
C VAL A 123 -18.02 33.21 16.37
N SER A 124 -17.19 33.49 15.36
CA SER A 124 -16.99 34.84 14.83
C SER A 124 -17.97 35.25 13.73
N ALA A 125 -18.71 34.30 13.16
CA ALA A 125 -19.57 34.48 12.00
C ALA A 125 -20.72 35.45 12.29
N LYS A 126 -20.99 36.33 11.33
CA LYS A 126 -22.03 37.36 11.41
C LYS A 126 -22.95 37.29 10.20
N PRO A 127 -24.21 37.75 10.34
CA PRO A 127 -25.10 37.91 9.19
C PRO A 127 -24.42 38.67 8.04
N GLY A 128 -24.45 38.08 6.85
CA GLY A 128 -23.80 38.60 5.63
C GLY A 128 -22.46 37.94 5.29
N ASP A 129 -21.82 37.21 6.20
CA ASP A 129 -20.58 36.47 5.88
C ASP A 129 -20.85 35.38 4.84
N ARG A 130 -19.91 35.17 3.91
CA ARG A 130 -20.02 34.16 2.83
C ARG A 130 -19.31 32.87 3.21
N ILE A 131 -19.86 31.74 2.78
CA ILE A 131 -19.22 30.42 2.90
C ILE A 131 -19.50 29.57 1.66
N LEU A 132 -18.52 28.75 1.27
CA LEU A 132 -18.71 27.76 0.21
C LEU A 132 -19.08 26.41 0.82
N VAL A 133 -20.12 25.79 0.28
CA VAL A 133 -20.69 24.52 0.71
C VAL A 133 -20.71 23.57 -0.46
N ALA A 134 -20.04 22.42 -0.34
CA ALA A 134 -20.03 21.38 -1.35
C ALA A 134 -20.83 20.16 -0.89
N GLY A 135 -21.80 19.73 -1.70
CA GLY A 135 -22.62 18.55 -1.46
C GLY A 135 -24.05 18.85 -0.96
N PRO A 136 -24.74 17.85 -0.36
CA PRO A 136 -24.25 16.49 -0.06
C PRO A 136 -23.87 15.67 -1.30
N ARG A 137 -22.89 14.76 -1.18
CA ARG A 137 -22.43 13.88 -2.27
C ARG A 137 -23.26 12.59 -2.42
N GLY A 138 -24.24 12.41 -1.55
CA GLY A 138 -25.06 11.22 -1.51
C GLY A 138 -25.67 11.06 -0.14
N THR A 139 -26.50 10.03 -0.04
CA THR A 139 -27.21 9.69 1.19
C THR A 139 -27.09 8.21 1.48
N THR A 140 -27.03 7.89 2.77
CA THR A 140 -27.12 6.51 3.24
C THR A 140 -28.56 6.19 3.56
N VAL A 141 -29.05 5.08 3.02
CA VAL A 141 -30.34 4.53 3.40
C VAL A 141 -30.14 3.32 4.32
N PRO A 142 -30.71 3.34 5.54
CA PRO A 142 -30.76 2.16 6.40
C PRO A 142 -31.44 0.96 5.73
N PRO A 143 -31.19 -0.25 6.23
CA PRO A 143 -32.00 -1.41 5.90
C PRO A 143 -33.48 -1.21 6.27
N ASP A 144 -34.38 -1.86 5.53
CA ASP A 144 -35.83 -1.82 5.80
C ASP A 144 -36.23 -2.74 6.98
N ASP A 145 -35.38 -3.69 7.35
CA ASP A 145 -35.59 -4.67 8.42
C ASP A 145 -34.95 -4.22 9.75
N VAL A 146 -35.39 -3.07 10.26
CA VAL A 146 -34.89 -2.50 11.53
C VAL A 146 -36.02 -2.41 12.55
N ASP A 147 -35.87 -3.13 13.66
CA ASP A 147 -36.83 -3.11 14.77
C ASP A 147 -36.54 -1.98 15.77
N TRP A 148 -35.26 -1.58 15.91
CA TRP A 148 -34.85 -0.50 16.81
C TRP A 148 -33.46 0.06 16.46
N TYR A 149 -33.20 1.30 16.93
CA TYR A 149 -31.97 2.02 16.65
C TYR A 149 -31.11 2.17 17.91
N LEU A 150 -29.80 1.93 17.77
CA LEU A 150 -28.78 2.25 18.77
C LEU A 150 -27.90 3.39 18.25
N LEU A 151 -28.01 4.57 18.85
CA LEU A 151 -27.30 5.79 18.42
C LEU A 151 -26.25 6.16 19.47
N ILE A 152 -24.98 6.25 19.07
CA ILE A 152 -23.87 6.48 20.00
C ILE A 152 -23.00 7.62 19.51
N GLY A 153 -22.61 8.54 20.39
CA GLY A 153 -21.58 9.49 20.00
C GLY A 153 -21.17 10.51 21.03
N ASP A 154 -20.31 11.43 20.62
CA ASP A 154 -19.98 12.63 21.38
C ASP A 154 -20.72 13.86 20.84
N GLU A 155 -20.45 15.05 21.38
CA GLU A 155 -21.08 16.29 20.95
C GLU A 155 -20.91 16.58 19.44
N THR A 156 -19.87 16.04 18.77
CA THR A 156 -19.69 16.23 17.32
C THR A 156 -20.67 15.39 16.49
N ALA A 157 -21.19 14.31 17.06
CA ALA A 157 -22.17 13.42 16.42
C ALA A 157 -23.62 13.81 16.75
N LEU A 158 -23.83 14.62 17.80
CA LEU A 158 -25.15 15.03 18.28
C LEU A 158 -26.06 15.64 17.18
N PRO A 159 -25.57 16.43 16.20
CA PRO A 159 -26.43 16.92 15.12
C PRO A 159 -27.07 15.81 14.29
N ALA A 160 -26.31 14.75 13.97
CA ALA A 160 -26.82 13.58 13.25
C ALA A 160 -27.72 12.70 14.14
N ILE A 161 -27.36 12.51 15.41
CA ILE A 161 -28.19 11.77 16.37
C ILE A 161 -29.55 12.44 16.56
N ALA A 162 -29.57 13.78 16.70
CA ALA A 162 -30.81 14.53 16.84
C ALA A 162 -31.70 14.39 15.60
N ARG A 163 -31.12 14.45 14.39
CA ARG A 163 -31.85 14.18 13.14
C ARG A 163 -32.42 12.77 13.08
N TRP A 164 -31.65 11.75 13.45
CA TRP A 164 -32.17 10.39 13.54
C TRP A 164 -33.41 10.35 14.44
N ILE A 165 -33.33 10.90 15.65
CA ILE A 165 -34.41 10.86 16.62
C ILE A 165 -35.66 11.64 16.14
N GLU A 166 -35.45 12.80 15.52
CA GLU A 166 -36.51 13.69 15.01
C GLU A 166 -37.23 13.16 13.77
N GLU A 167 -36.48 12.56 12.85
CA GLU A 167 -36.98 12.16 11.52
C GLU A 167 -37.53 10.73 11.50
N LEU A 168 -37.27 9.92 12.55
CA LEU A 168 -37.78 8.56 12.65
C LEU A 168 -39.31 8.53 12.88
N PRO A 169 -40.02 7.50 12.35
CA PRO A 169 -41.45 7.34 12.56
C PRO A 169 -41.84 7.34 14.05
N ALA A 170 -43.02 7.86 14.36
CA ALA A 170 -43.55 7.89 15.73
C ALA A 170 -43.61 6.47 16.34
N GLY A 171 -43.17 6.34 17.59
CA GLY A 171 -43.10 5.08 18.33
C GLY A 171 -41.90 4.19 17.96
N THR A 172 -41.02 4.61 17.04
CA THR A 172 -39.80 3.85 16.72
C THR A 172 -38.95 3.68 17.97
N PRO A 173 -38.56 2.45 18.36
CA PRO A 173 -37.70 2.23 19.52
C PRO A 173 -36.27 2.73 19.26
N VAL A 174 -35.80 3.65 20.09
CA VAL A 174 -34.46 4.24 19.98
C VAL A 174 -33.76 4.20 21.33
N THR A 175 -32.50 3.80 21.33
CA THR A 175 -31.60 3.97 22.47
C THR A 175 -30.43 4.84 22.05
N ALA A 176 -30.26 5.98 22.69
CA ALA A 176 -29.23 6.95 22.37
C ALA A 176 -28.30 7.17 23.57
N ILE A 177 -26.99 7.12 23.33
CA ILE A 177 -25.97 7.35 24.35
C ILE A 177 -25.03 8.44 23.83
N VAL A 178 -25.14 9.63 24.41
CA VAL A 178 -24.41 10.81 23.94
C VAL A 178 -23.51 11.32 25.04
N SER A 179 -22.22 11.49 24.72
CA SER A 179 -21.28 12.11 25.63
C SER A 179 -21.09 13.60 25.31
N VAL A 180 -21.23 14.44 26.32
CA VAL A 180 -21.10 15.89 26.22
C VAL A 180 -20.20 16.44 27.33
N PRO A 181 -19.64 17.66 27.20
CA PRO A 181 -18.74 18.21 28.20
C PRO A 181 -19.38 18.40 29.59
N SER A 182 -20.66 18.80 29.65
CA SER A 182 -21.36 19.05 30.91
C SER A 182 -22.87 18.89 30.78
N ALA A 183 -23.58 18.91 31.91
CA ALA A 183 -25.05 18.94 31.93
C ALA A 183 -25.64 20.18 31.21
N ALA A 184 -24.90 21.28 31.11
CA ALA A 184 -25.33 22.48 30.38
C ALA A 184 -25.23 22.30 28.85
N ASP A 185 -24.60 21.21 28.39
CA ASP A 185 -24.47 20.85 26.98
C ASP A 185 -25.49 19.79 26.53
N GLU A 186 -26.36 19.33 27.44
CA GLU A 186 -27.51 18.51 27.07
C GLU A 186 -28.50 19.34 26.25
N GLN A 187 -28.88 18.81 25.08
CA GLN A 187 -29.83 19.48 24.19
C GLN A 187 -31.21 18.86 24.33
N HIS A 188 -32.24 19.71 24.23
CA HIS A 188 -33.60 19.21 24.03
C HIS A 188 -33.76 18.75 22.58
N ILE A 189 -34.23 17.52 22.40
CA ILE A 189 -34.53 16.94 21.09
C ILE A 189 -36.03 16.72 21.05
N GLU A 190 -36.73 17.40 20.14
CA GLU A 190 -38.16 17.19 19.93
C GLU A 190 -38.35 15.86 19.21
N HIS A 191 -39.19 14.95 19.72
CA HIS A 191 -39.31 13.63 19.10
C HIS A 191 -40.69 13.01 19.28
N HIS A 192 -40.95 12.03 18.41
CA HIS A 192 -42.11 11.15 18.51
C HIS A 192 -41.71 9.68 18.67
N ALA A 193 -40.40 9.37 18.75
CA ALA A 193 -39.85 8.04 18.98
C ALA A 193 -40.07 7.53 20.42
N ASP A 194 -39.99 6.20 20.62
CA ASP A 194 -39.84 5.56 21.94
C ASP A 194 -38.37 5.63 22.37
N LEU A 195 -37.96 6.78 22.90
CA LEU A 195 -36.57 7.15 23.15
C LEU A 195 -36.12 6.83 24.58
N ASP A 196 -35.03 6.07 24.68
CA ASP A 196 -34.19 5.96 25.88
C ASP A 196 -32.87 6.71 25.62
N LEU A 197 -32.72 7.91 26.20
CA LEU A 197 -31.56 8.78 26.00
C LEU A 197 -30.73 8.90 27.27
N THR A 198 -29.46 8.52 27.18
CA THR A 198 -28.47 8.62 28.25
C THR A 198 -27.42 9.67 27.91
N TRP A 199 -27.25 10.66 28.78
CA TRP A 199 -26.18 11.65 28.71
C TRP A 199 -24.97 11.24 29.56
N ILE A 200 -23.77 11.31 28.97
CA ILE A 200 -22.51 11.02 29.65
C ILE A 200 -21.69 12.31 29.72
N HIS A 201 -21.56 12.88 30.92
CA HIS A 201 -20.73 14.07 31.13
C HIS A 201 -19.25 13.69 31.26
N ARG A 202 -18.38 14.37 30.51
CA ARG A 202 -16.95 14.08 30.52
C ARG A 202 -16.10 15.35 30.40
N ASP A 203 -14.91 15.31 30.99
CA ASP A 203 -13.80 16.10 30.46
C ASP A 203 -13.29 15.40 29.19
N ARG A 204 -12.84 16.15 28.17
CA ARG A 204 -12.47 15.62 26.84
C ARG A 204 -11.37 14.55 26.87
N THR A 205 -10.73 14.35 28.02
CA THR A 205 -9.66 13.39 28.32
C THR A 205 -10.15 12.02 28.82
N ALA A 206 -11.42 11.86 29.21
CA ALA A 206 -11.95 10.60 29.74
C ALA A 206 -12.47 9.67 28.61
N SER A 207 -11.62 8.78 28.09
CA SER A 207 -11.94 7.92 26.93
C SER A 207 -12.89 6.75 27.22
N ASP A 208 -13.04 6.34 28.48
CA ASP A 208 -13.62 5.03 28.81
C ASP A 208 -15.09 5.09 29.28
N ALA A 209 -15.60 6.27 29.60
CA ALA A 209 -16.96 6.44 30.11
C ALA A 209 -18.03 6.08 29.07
N LEU A 210 -17.90 6.56 27.84
CA LEU A 210 -18.84 6.23 26.76
C LEU A 210 -18.81 4.72 26.43
N PRO A 211 -17.65 4.07 26.17
CA PRO A 211 -17.60 2.62 25.97
C PRO A 211 -18.20 1.80 27.12
N ALA A 212 -18.01 2.22 28.37
CA ALA A 212 -18.61 1.56 29.53
C ALA A 212 -20.15 1.68 29.53
N ALA A 213 -20.68 2.87 29.28
CA ALA A 213 -22.11 3.11 29.18
C ALA A 213 -22.76 2.30 28.04
N VAL A 214 -22.12 2.25 26.86
CA VAL A 214 -22.60 1.44 25.72
C VAL A 214 -22.71 -0.04 26.10
N ARG A 215 -21.76 -0.57 26.87
CA ARG A 215 -21.80 -1.98 27.30
C ARG A 215 -22.86 -2.27 28.36
N ALA A 216 -23.26 -1.26 29.13
CA ALA A 216 -24.25 -1.36 30.18
C ALA A 216 -25.69 -1.17 29.68
N VAL A 217 -25.88 -0.84 28.40
CA VAL A 217 -27.21 -0.59 27.82
C VAL A 217 -28.12 -1.82 27.96
N THR A 218 -29.38 -1.58 28.30
CA THR A 218 -30.42 -2.62 28.23
C THR A 218 -30.66 -2.95 26.76
N TRP A 219 -30.33 -4.17 26.36
CA TRP A 219 -30.46 -4.60 24.96
C TRP A 219 -31.92 -4.86 24.61
N ARG A 220 -32.45 -4.13 23.63
CA ARG A 220 -33.82 -4.33 23.13
C ARG A 220 -33.89 -5.60 22.25
N PRO A 221 -35.01 -6.33 22.25
CA PRO A 221 -35.20 -7.46 21.34
C PRO A 221 -35.37 -7.00 19.89
N GLY A 222 -35.09 -7.88 18.93
CA GLY A 222 -35.22 -7.58 17.50
C GLY A 222 -33.92 -7.14 16.82
N GLN A 223 -34.03 -6.83 15.53
CA GLN A 223 -32.94 -6.41 14.65
C GLN A 223 -32.57 -4.95 14.92
N VAL A 224 -31.35 -4.74 15.39
CA VAL A 224 -30.80 -3.41 15.67
C VAL A 224 -30.18 -2.80 14.41
N TYR A 225 -30.36 -1.50 14.22
CA TYR A 225 -29.43 -0.68 13.43
C TYR A 225 -28.57 0.16 14.38
N ALA A 226 -27.26 -0.11 14.41
CA ALA A 226 -26.33 0.57 15.30
C ALA A 226 -25.53 1.62 14.52
N TRP A 227 -25.74 2.89 14.85
CA TRP A 227 -25.02 4.03 14.29
C TRP A 227 -24.16 4.69 15.38
N ALA A 228 -22.88 4.95 15.08
CA ALA A 228 -22.00 5.63 16.01
C ALA A 228 -21.04 6.60 15.34
N ALA A 229 -20.88 7.80 15.90
CA ALA A 229 -19.89 8.77 15.44
C ALA A 229 -19.26 9.58 16.58
N GLY A 230 -18.10 10.20 16.32
CA GLY A 230 -17.33 10.95 17.32
C GLY A 230 -15.84 10.69 17.28
N GLU A 231 -15.15 10.82 18.41
CA GLU A 231 -13.70 10.63 18.52
C GLU A 231 -13.27 9.18 18.18
N ALA A 232 -12.33 9.05 17.25
CA ALA A 232 -11.96 7.77 16.65
C ALA A 232 -11.39 6.73 17.63
N SER A 233 -10.67 7.14 18.68
CA SER A 233 -10.14 6.21 19.69
C SER A 233 -11.21 5.71 20.65
N MET A 234 -12.16 6.57 21.03
CA MET A 234 -13.33 6.23 21.85
C MET A 234 -14.25 5.22 21.16
N LEU A 235 -14.40 5.30 19.84
CA LEU A 235 -15.23 4.37 19.07
C LEU A 235 -14.58 3.00 18.81
N ARG A 236 -13.25 2.86 18.94
CA ARG A 236 -12.56 1.56 18.73
C ARG A 236 -13.10 0.43 19.62
N PRO A 237 -13.20 0.59 20.96
CA PRO A 237 -13.76 -0.44 21.82
C PRO A 237 -15.26 -0.67 21.59
N VAL A 238 -16.02 0.36 21.20
CA VAL A 238 -17.44 0.25 20.84
C VAL A 238 -17.61 -0.61 19.58
N ARG A 239 -16.84 -0.32 18.53
CA ARG A 239 -16.84 -1.10 17.28
C ARG A 239 -16.50 -2.56 17.52
N ARG A 240 -15.48 -2.84 18.33
CA ARG A 240 -15.10 -4.20 18.69
C ARG A 240 -16.27 -4.93 19.35
N TRP A 241 -16.90 -4.29 20.34
CA TRP A 241 -18.01 -4.90 21.07
C TRP A 241 -19.25 -5.15 20.21
N LEU A 242 -19.66 -4.19 19.39
CA LEU A 242 -20.82 -4.34 18.49
C LEU A 242 -20.60 -5.44 17.44
N ARG A 243 -19.37 -5.58 16.92
CA ARG A 243 -19.04 -6.57 15.89
C ARG A 243 -18.71 -7.95 16.45
N ASP A 244 -17.90 -8.04 17.50
CA ASP A 244 -17.33 -9.30 17.97
C ASP A 244 -18.22 -9.95 19.04
N ASP A 245 -18.75 -9.15 19.98
CA ASP A 245 -19.59 -9.62 21.08
C ASP A 245 -21.08 -9.68 20.68
N LYS A 246 -21.63 -8.59 20.12
CA LYS A 246 -23.04 -8.52 19.68
C LYS A 246 -23.28 -9.08 18.29
N LYS A 247 -22.22 -9.27 17.48
CA LYS A 247 -22.27 -9.89 16.15
C LYS A 247 -23.30 -9.24 15.22
N ILE A 248 -23.42 -7.92 15.28
CA ILE A 248 -24.29 -7.17 14.37
C ILE A 248 -23.76 -7.32 12.95
N ASP A 249 -24.66 -7.59 12.00
CA ASP A 249 -24.31 -7.68 10.59
C ASP A 249 -23.73 -6.36 10.06
N ARG A 250 -22.86 -6.42 9.05
CA ARG A 250 -22.22 -5.23 8.49
C ARG A 250 -23.21 -4.28 7.82
N GLY A 251 -24.34 -4.77 7.31
CA GLY A 251 -25.42 -3.94 6.75
C GLY A 251 -26.19 -3.14 7.81
N HIS A 252 -26.12 -3.56 9.08
CA HIS A 252 -26.83 -2.96 10.21
C HIS A 252 -25.91 -2.22 11.19
N LEU A 253 -24.65 -2.00 10.81
CA LEU A 253 -23.63 -1.38 11.65
C LEU A 253 -22.90 -0.26 10.90
N ASP A 254 -23.00 0.96 11.42
CA ASP A 254 -22.36 2.15 10.88
C ASP A 254 -21.56 2.88 11.95
N ILE A 255 -20.23 2.97 11.79
CA ILE A 255 -19.36 3.59 12.79
C ILE A 255 -18.30 4.47 12.14
N SER A 256 -18.44 5.78 12.32
CA SER A 256 -17.63 6.81 11.68
C SER A 256 -16.84 7.65 12.68
N GLY A 257 -15.51 7.61 12.62
CA GLY A 257 -14.67 8.49 13.44
C GLY A 257 -14.61 9.88 12.82
N TYR A 258 -15.34 10.84 13.39
CA TYR A 258 -15.44 12.21 12.88
C TYR A 258 -14.18 13.03 13.14
N TRP A 259 -13.48 12.76 14.23
CA TRP A 259 -12.24 13.44 14.59
C TRP A 259 -11.32 12.51 15.39
N ARG A 260 -10.06 12.93 15.59
CA ARG A 260 -9.11 12.24 16.46
C ARG A 260 -8.34 13.27 17.26
N ALA A 261 -8.16 13.02 18.56
CA ALA A 261 -7.35 13.90 19.39
C ALA A 261 -5.91 14.00 18.85
N GLY A 262 -5.39 15.22 18.71
CA GLY A 262 -4.05 15.48 18.17
C GLY A 262 -3.91 15.33 16.65
N GLN A 263 -5.00 15.15 15.90
CA GLN A 263 -4.98 15.06 14.44
C GLN A 263 -6.15 15.86 13.82
N SER A 264 -5.89 16.72 12.85
CA SER A 264 -6.96 17.40 12.10
C SER A 264 -7.64 16.48 11.09
N GLN A 265 -8.91 16.73 10.73
CA GLN A 265 -9.61 15.96 9.68
C GLN A 265 -8.83 15.93 8.34
N ASN A 266 -8.13 17.01 8.00
CA ASN A 266 -7.34 17.09 6.78
C ASN A 266 -6.12 16.17 6.79
N GLU A 267 -5.44 16.05 7.93
CA GLU A 267 -4.30 15.15 8.05
C GLU A 267 -4.73 13.70 7.79
N ALA A 268 -5.94 13.32 8.22
CA ALA A 268 -6.51 12.01 7.91
C ALA A 268 -6.84 11.84 6.42
N ALA A 269 -7.45 12.85 5.78
CA ALA A 269 -7.75 12.84 4.35
C ALA A 269 -6.47 12.78 3.49
N ILE A 270 -5.47 13.59 3.82
CA ILE A 270 -4.15 13.59 3.17
C ILE A 270 -3.45 12.25 3.39
N ALA A 271 -3.47 11.69 4.61
CA ALA A 271 -2.90 10.38 4.88
C ALA A 271 -3.58 9.27 4.05
N ARG A 272 -4.92 9.31 3.91
CA ARG A 272 -5.67 8.36 3.05
C ARG A 272 -5.28 8.50 1.58
N MET A 273 -5.11 9.73 1.07
CA MET A 273 -4.65 9.97 -0.29
C MET A 273 -3.22 9.47 -0.52
N ARG A 274 -2.30 9.76 0.42
CA ARG A 274 -0.92 9.26 0.39
C ARG A 274 -0.89 7.73 0.40
N LEU A 275 -1.68 7.08 1.26
CA LEU A 275 -1.78 5.62 1.31
C LEU A 275 -2.32 5.06 -0.01
N ARG A 276 -3.41 5.63 -0.55
CA ARG A 276 -4.00 5.20 -1.83
C ARG A 276 -2.98 5.23 -2.96
N LYS A 277 -2.16 6.28 -3.04
CA LYS A 277 -1.08 6.37 -4.04
C LYS A 277 -0.01 5.29 -3.84
N ARG A 278 0.38 5.01 -2.58
CA ARG A 278 1.41 4.02 -2.25
C ARG A 278 0.99 2.57 -2.46
N VAL A 279 -0.30 2.28 -2.47
CA VAL A 279 -0.84 0.92 -2.69
C VAL A 279 -1.37 0.71 -4.11
N ASP A 280 -1.17 1.68 -5.02
CA ASP A 280 -1.56 1.52 -6.40
C ASP A 280 -0.73 0.43 -7.08
N LEU A 281 -1.41 -0.47 -7.78
CA LEU A 281 -0.78 -1.53 -8.57
C LEU A 281 -0.82 -1.22 -10.07
N ALA A 282 -1.69 -0.30 -10.50
CA ALA A 282 -1.93 -0.07 -11.92
C ALA A 282 -0.67 0.45 -12.62
N PHE A 283 0.02 1.43 -12.04
CA PHE A 283 1.20 2.01 -12.67
C PHE A 283 2.39 1.03 -12.73
N PRO A 284 2.80 0.33 -11.65
CA PRO A 284 3.88 -0.66 -11.73
C PRO A 284 3.65 -1.78 -12.77
N TYR A 285 2.41 -2.24 -12.93
CA TYR A 285 2.05 -3.23 -13.96
C TYR A 285 1.98 -2.62 -15.36
N ALA A 286 1.55 -1.35 -15.49
CA ALA A 286 1.55 -0.64 -16.76
C ALA A 286 2.98 -0.50 -17.32
N VAL A 287 3.95 -0.13 -16.48
CA VAL A 287 5.35 -0.03 -16.91
C VAL A 287 5.89 -1.39 -17.37
N ARG A 288 5.65 -2.47 -16.60
CA ARG A 288 6.04 -3.84 -16.99
C ARG A 288 5.43 -4.25 -18.33
N ALA A 289 4.15 -3.95 -18.54
CA ALA A 289 3.48 -4.23 -19.80
C ALA A 289 4.10 -3.44 -20.95
N ALA A 290 4.38 -2.14 -20.76
CA ALA A 290 4.99 -1.30 -21.78
C ALA A 290 6.38 -1.79 -22.21
N VAL A 291 7.21 -2.17 -21.25
CA VAL A 291 8.55 -2.75 -21.47
C VAL A 291 8.44 -4.09 -22.20
N SER A 292 7.58 -5.00 -21.72
CA SER A 292 7.42 -6.33 -22.34
C SER A 292 6.82 -6.29 -23.75
N LEU A 293 6.12 -5.21 -24.09
CA LEU A 293 5.56 -4.96 -25.42
C LEU A 293 6.54 -4.23 -26.34
N GLY A 294 7.68 -3.76 -25.83
CA GLY A 294 8.66 -2.96 -26.58
C GLY A 294 8.13 -1.59 -27.02
N VAL A 295 7.24 -0.97 -26.22
CA VAL A 295 6.57 0.28 -26.62
C VAL A 295 7.57 1.41 -26.83
N ALA A 296 8.60 1.51 -25.98
CA ALA A 296 9.54 2.62 -26.03
C ALA A 296 10.46 2.51 -27.26
N GLU A 297 10.90 1.31 -27.58
CA GLU A 297 11.75 0.99 -28.73
C GLU A 297 11.01 1.31 -30.04
N GLN A 298 9.75 0.90 -30.17
CA GLN A 298 8.93 1.23 -31.34
C GLN A 298 8.80 2.75 -31.52
N VAL A 299 8.57 3.50 -30.44
CA VAL A 299 8.47 4.97 -30.51
C VAL A 299 9.82 5.62 -30.85
N ALA A 300 10.92 5.08 -30.31
CA ALA A 300 12.29 5.51 -30.62
C ALA A 300 12.64 5.27 -32.09
N ASP A 301 12.19 4.15 -32.67
CA ASP A 301 12.30 3.80 -34.10
C ASP A 301 11.37 4.61 -35.01
N GLY A 302 10.54 5.49 -34.44
CA GLY A 302 9.71 6.43 -35.17
C GLY A 302 8.24 6.00 -35.35
N VAL A 303 7.83 4.87 -34.76
CA VAL A 303 6.43 4.43 -34.75
C VAL A 303 5.63 5.23 -33.72
N ARG A 304 5.10 6.38 -34.14
CA ARG A 304 4.47 7.35 -33.22
C ARG A 304 2.94 7.34 -33.26
N SER A 305 2.32 6.86 -34.33
CA SER A 305 0.85 6.77 -34.40
C SER A 305 0.36 5.63 -33.51
N LEU A 306 -0.69 5.88 -32.70
CA LEU A 306 -1.32 4.86 -31.87
C LEU A 306 -1.68 3.57 -32.65
N ASP A 307 -2.21 3.70 -33.86
CA ASP A 307 -2.63 2.55 -34.66
C ASP A 307 -1.43 1.73 -35.16
N LEU A 308 -0.38 2.40 -35.61
CA LEU A 308 0.86 1.74 -36.03
C LEU A 308 1.61 1.12 -34.85
N LEU A 309 1.58 1.79 -33.69
CA LEU A 309 2.17 1.26 -32.46
C LEU A 309 1.41 0.04 -31.97
N ALA A 310 0.08 0.04 -32.08
CA ALA A 310 -0.75 -1.12 -31.75
C ALA A 310 -0.44 -2.31 -32.67
N GLU A 311 -0.27 -2.08 -33.97
CA GLU A 311 0.15 -3.10 -34.94
C GLU A 311 1.55 -3.65 -34.60
N ALA A 312 2.53 -2.77 -34.40
CA ALA A 312 3.92 -3.15 -34.13
C ALA A 312 4.09 -3.92 -32.81
N THR A 313 3.29 -3.61 -31.81
CA THR A 313 3.30 -4.27 -30.49
C THR A 313 2.32 -5.45 -30.39
N GLY A 314 1.55 -5.74 -31.44
CA GLY A 314 0.54 -6.80 -31.43
C GLY A 314 -0.60 -6.57 -30.43
N THR A 315 -0.94 -5.32 -30.13
CA THR A 315 -1.95 -4.95 -29.12
C THR A 315 -3.25 -4.45 -29.73
N GLN A 316 -4.33 -4.47 -28.93
CA GLN A 316 -5.58 -3.82 -29.32
C GLN A 316 -5.45 -2.29 -29.15
N PRO A 317 -5.78 -1.45 -30.16
CA PRO A 317 -5.63 0.01 -30.07
C PRO A 317 -6.31 0.64 -28.86
N ARG A 318 -7.52 0.17 -28.49
CA ARG A 318 -8.24 0.68 -27.32
C ARG A 318 -7.53 0.35 -26.00
N GLY A 319 -6.90 -0.81 -25.90
CA GLY A 319 -6.12 -1.24 -24.74
C GLY A 319 -4.84 -0.42 -24.63
N LEU A 320 -4.08 -0.33 -25.72
CA LEU A 320 -2.85 0.46 -25.79
C LEU A 320 -3.10 1.94 -25.47
N ALA A 321 -4.18 2.53 -25.99
CA ALA A 321 -4.56 3.91 -25.68
C ALA A 321 -4.85 4.16 -24.19
N LYS A 322 -5.30 3.15 -23.43
CA LYS A 322 -5.49 3.27 -21.98
C LYS A 322 -4.16 3.21 -21.25
N LEU A 323 -3.28 2.29 -21.68
CA LEU A 323 -1.92 2.17 -21.16
C LEU A 323 -1.15 3.48 -21.34
N LEU A 324 -1.10 3.99 -22.57
CA LEU A 324 -0.40 5.23 -22.92
C LEU A 324 -0.95 6.45 -22.17
N ARG A 325 -2.27 6.52 -21.92
CA ARG A 325 -2.85 7.60 -21.10
C ARG A 325 -2.34 7.59 -19.67
N LEU A 326 -2.17 6.42 -19.07
CA LEU A 326 -1.61 6.30 -17.72
C LEU A 326 -0.11 6.64 -17.73
N LEU A 327 0.66 6.11 -18.68
CA LEU A 327 2.08 6.43 -18.82
C LEU A 327 2.30 7.92 -19.07
N ALA A 328 1.44 8.57 -19.85
CA ALA A 328 1.49 10.01 -20.08
C ALA A 328 1.12 10.84 -18.85
N HIS A 329 0.13 10.38 -18.06
CA HIS A 329 -0.21 11.03 -16.80
C HIS A 329 0.94 11.00 -15.80
N GLU A 330 1.70 9.91 -15.77
CA GLU A 330 2.89 9.73 -14.92
C GLU A 330 4.18 10.25 -15.57
N GLY A 331 4.08 10.93 -16.72
CA GLY A 331 5.20 11.66 -17.32
C GLY A 331 6.20 10.82 -18.12
N LEU A 332 5.88 9.59 -18.50
CA LEU A 332 6.75 8.73 -19.33
C LEU A 332 6.57 8.98 -20.83
N CYS A 333 5.43 9.51 -21.26
CA CYS A 333 5.22 9.91 -22.65
C CYS A 333 4.26 11.10 -22.77
N THR A 334 4.08 11.58 -23.99
CA THR A 334 3.00 12.50 -24.34
C THR A 334 2.15 11.85 -25.43
N VAL A 335 0.85 12.16 -25.42
CA VAL A 335 -0.11 11.72 -26.44
C VAL A 335 -0.82 12.94 -26.99
N SER A 336 -0.70 13.20 -28.30
CA SER A 336 -1.35 14.32 -28.97
C SER A 336 -2.86 14.09 -29.11
N ALA A 337 -3.60 15.13 -29.48
CA ALA A 337 -5.03 15.00 -29.79
C ALA A 337 -5.31 14.07 -30.99
N GLN A 338 -4.32 13.92 -31.87
CA GLN A 338 -4.35 13.03 -33.03
C GLN A 338 -3.91 11.59 -32.69
N GLY A 339 -3.48 11.34 -31.45
CA GLY A 339 -3.01 10.02 -31.00
C GLY A 339 -1.53 9.75 -31.26
N ASP A 340 -0.74 10.78 -31.60
CA ASP A 340 0.70 10.63 -31.75
C ASP A 340 1.38 10.56 -30.39
N VAL A 341 2.32 9.62 -30.25
CA VAL A 341 3.05 9.32 -29.03
C VAL A 341 4.49 9.83 -29.16
N ALA A 342 5.01 10.46 -28.10
CA ALA A 342 6.42 10.78 -27.97
C ALA A 342 6.90 10.49 -26.54
N LEU A 343 8.09 9.88 -26.41
CA LEU A 343 8.69 9.62 -25.10
C LEU A 343 9.20 10.90 -24.45
N THR A 344 9.15 10.94 -23.12
CA THR A 344 9.91 11.91 -22.33
C THR A 344 11.34 11.40 -22.08
N ALA A 345 12.16 12.17 -21.39
CA ALA A 345 13.49 11.72 -20.97
C ALA A 345 13.41 10.46 -20.08
N ASP A 346 12.46 10.44 -19.13
CA ASP A 346 12.24 9.30 -18.24
C ASP A 346 11.64 8.11 -18.99
N GLY A 347 10.75 8.36 -19.96
CA GLY A 347 10.19 7.32 -20.81
C GLY A 347 11.20 6.63 -21.73
N ALA A 348 12.25 7.35 -22.13
CA ALA A 348 13.32 6.77 -22.93
C ALA A 348 14.09 5.68 -22.18
N LEU A 349 14.15 5.75 -20.84
CA LEU A 349 14.79 4.72 -20.01
C LEU A 349 14.09 3.36 -20.12
N LEU A 350 12.82 3.32 -20.54
CA LEU A 350 12.09 2.06 -20.69
C LEU A 350 12.71 1.12 -21.73
N ALA A 351 13.48 1.66 -22.69
CA ALA A 351 14.19 0.89 -23.70
C ALA A 351 15.59 0.40 -23.23
N GLU A 352 16.02 0.77 -22.04
CA GLU A 352 17.36 0.44 -21.54
C GLU A 352 17.42 -1.00 -21.01
N GLU A 353 18.54 -1.67 -21.24
CA GLU A 353 18.73 -3.10 -20.93
C GLU A 353 18.49 -3.44 -19.45
N PHE A 354 18.89 -2.55 -18.53
CA PHE A 354 18.66 -2.77 -17.10
C PHE A 354 17.17 -2.76 -16.73
N VAL A 355 16.35 -1.98 -17.46
CA VAL A 355 14.89 -1.95 -17.27
C VAL A 355 14.25 -3.21 -17.84
N HIS A 356 14.68 -3.65 -19.02
CA HIS A 356 14.23 -4.93 -19.60
C HIS A 356 14.57 -6.11 -18.70
N THR A 357 15.80 -6.15 -18.19
CA THR A 357 16.23 -7.20 -17.25
C THR A 357 15.29 -7.27 -16.05
N ALA A 358 14.91 -6.13 -15.47
CA ALA A 358 14.08 -6.07 -14.28
C ALA A 358 12.57 -6.26 -14.54
N LEU A 359 12.04 -5.77 -15.66
CA LEU A 359 10.59 -5.58 -15.84
C LEU A 359 9.98 -6.35 -17.01
N ASP A 360 10.79 -6.77 -18.00
CA ASP A 360 10.30 -7.53 -19.16
C ASP A 360 9.85 -8.93 -18.74
N ARG A 361 8.62 -9.31 -19.07
CA ARG A 361 8.09 -10.65 -18.77
C ARG A 361 8.85 -11.78 -19.48
N ALA A 362 9.61 -11.47 -20.52
CA ALA A 362 10.51 -12.41 -21.21
C ALA A 362 11.91 -12.52 -20.55
N SER A 363 12.20 -11.71 -19.52
CA SER A 363 13.39 -11.86 -18.68
C SER A 363 13.13 -12.84 -17.54
N GLY A 364 14.06 -13.76 -17.32
CA GLY A 364 14.05 -14.67 -16.17
C GLY A 364 14.09 -13.94 -14.84
N TYR A 365 14.83 -12.84 -14.75
CA TYR A 365 14.95 -12.03 -13.52
C TYR A 365 13.63 -11.38 -13.15
N ALA A 366 12.90 -10.84 -14.13
CA ALA A 366 11.58 -10.27 -13.91
C ALA A 366 10.57 -11.32 -13.42
N ARG A 367 10.79 -12.64 -13.63
CA ARG A 367 9.86 -13.68 -13.16
C ARG A 367 9.76 -13.75 -11.63
N LEU A 368 10.71 -13.17 -10.89
CA LEU A 368 10.59 -13.00 -9.43
C LEU A 368 9.29 -12.28 -9.01
N ASP A 369 8.76 -11.39 -9.85
CA ASP A 369 7.51 -10.68 -9.58
C ASP A 369 6.27 -11.58 -9.49
N ASP A 370 6.30 -12.76 -10.10
CA ASP A 370 5.16 -13.68 -10.09
C ASP A 370 4.89 -14.27 -8.69
N GLY A 371 5.81 -14.09 -7.74
CA GLY A 371 5.59 -14.43 -6.33
C GLY A 371 4.65 -13.47 -5.60
N TRP A 372 4.64 -12.17 -5.94
CA TRP A 372 3.95 -11.13 -5.18
C TRP A 372 2.48 -11.41 -4.87
N PRO A 373 1.65 -11.93 -5.80
CA PRO A 373 0.25 -12.26 -5.51
C PRO A 373 0.07 -13.26 -4.37
N GLN A 374 1.11 -14.02 -4.01
CA GLN A 374 1.10 -15.03 -2.96
C GLN A 374 1.93 -14.64 -1.72
N LEU A 375 2.27 -13.36 -1.53
CA LEU A 375 2.95 -12.87 -0.32
C LEU A 375 2.24 -13.31 0.97
N LEU A 376 0.90 -13.26 1.00
CA LEU A 376 0.12 -13.70 2.16
C LEU A 376 0.28 -15.21 2.46
N HIS A 377 0.49 -16.03 1.43
CA HIS A 377 0.78 -17.46 1.61
C HIS A 377 2.17 -17.65 2.23
N ALA A 378 3.17 -16.96 1.69
CA ALA A 378 4.53 -17.00 2.20
C ALA A 378 4.58 -16.58 3.68
N LEU A 379 3.99 -15.44 4.04
CA LEU A 379 3.96 -14.95 5.43
C LEU A 379 3.23 -15.89 6.41
N ARG A 380 2.23 -16.65 5.94
CA ARG A 380 1.48 -17.58 6.80
C ARG A 380 2.16 -18.92 7.00
N THR A 381 3.02 -19.33 6.06
CA THR A 381 3.49 -20.72 5.99
C THR A 381 5.01 -20.86 5.95
N GLY A 382 5.74 -19.78 5.65
CA GLY A 382 7.17 -19.81 5.36
C GLY A 382 7.52 -20.55 4.06
N ARG A 383 6.54 -20.82 3.18
CA ARG A 383 6.75 -21.55 1.92
C ARG A 383 6.62 -20.63 0.70
N SER A 384 7.23 -21.05 -0.42
CA SER A 384 7.24 -20.31 -1.68
C SER A 384 5.85 -19.89 -2.14
N GLY A 385 5.64 -18.58 -2.27
CA GLY A 385 4.50 -17.99 -2.93
C GLY A 385 4.56 -18.14 -4.45
N TYR A 386 5.76 -18.11 -5.04
CA TYR A 386 5.95 -18.35 -6.47
C TYR A 386 5.45 -19.74 -6.87
N GLU A 387 5.90 -20.79 -6.18
CA GLU A 387 5.48 -22.17 -6.46
C GLU A 387 3.97 -22.35 -6.29
N ARG A 388 3.39 -21.70 -5.27
CA ARG A 388 1.94 -21.66 -5.07
C ARG A 388 1.19 -21.02 -6.24
N ALA A 389 1.76 -19.98 -6.86
CA ALA A 389 1.15 -19.26 -7.97
C ALA A 389 1.31 -19.97 -9.32
N VAL A 390 2.51 -20.47 -9.59
CA VAL A 390 2.93 -20.98 -10.92
C VAL A 390 2.78 -22.51 -11.01
N GLY A 391 2.77 -23.21 -9.87
CA GLY A 391 2.62 -24.67 -9.78
C GLY A 391 3.93 -25.46 -9.90
N ARG A 392 5.06 -24.77 -9.99
CA ARG A 392 6.43 -25.31 -10.00
C ARG A 392 7.39 -24.31 -9.37
N THR A 393 8.56 -24.76 -8.95
CA THR A 393 9.57 -23.88 -8.35
C THR A 393 10.11 -22.87 -9.36
N PHE A 394 10.67 -21.77 -8.85
CA PHE A 394 11.31 -20.76 -9.69
C PHE A 394 12.45 -21.37 -10.55
N TRP A 395 13.25 -22.24 -9.93
CA TRP A 395 14.36 -22.92 -10.59
C TRP A 395 13.92 -23.89 -11.70
N GLU A 396 12.81 -24.61 -11.51
CA GLU A 396 12.22 -25.43 -12.58
C GLU A 396 11.73 -24.57 -13.75
N THR A 397 11.11 -23.41 -13.48
CA THR A 397 10.72 -22.47 -14.55
C THR A 397 11.91 -22.04 -15.40
N LEU A 398 13.03 -21.67 -14.77
CA LEU A 398 14.25 -21.26 -15.50
C LEU A 398 14.93 -22.44 -16.20
N GLY A 399 14.87 -23.63 -15.62
CA GLY A 399 15.43 -24.84 -16.21
C GLY A 399 14.69 -25.32 -17.47
N ASP A 400 13.36 -25.16 -17.48
CA ASP A 400 12.49 -25.58 -18.59
C ASP A 400 12.46 -24.59 -19.76
N ASP A 401 12.89 -23.35 -19.55
CA ASP A 401 12.87 -22.28 -20.56
C ASP A 401 14.27 -21.67 -20.74
N ALA A 402 14.90 -21.99 -21.87
CA ALA A 402 16.27 -21.57 -22.14
C ALA A 402 16.44 -20.04 -22.23
N GLN A 403 15.43 -19.30 -22.68
CA GLN A 403 15.49 -17.84 -22.77
C GLN A 403 15.43 -17.21 -21.37
N LEU A 404 14.51 -17.68 -20.53
CA LEU A 404 14.42 -17.22 -19.14
C LEU A 404 15.67 -17.57 -18.36
N GLY A 405 16.16 -18.81 -18.47
CA GLY A 405 17.38 -19.24 -17.79
C GLY A 405 18.62 -18.44 -18.21
N THR A 406 18.76 -18.14 -19.51
CA THR A 406 19.90 -17.37 -20.03
C THR A 406 19.86 -15.92 -19.54
N SER A 407 18.72 -15.25 -19.69
CA SER A 407 18.57 -13.86 -19.23
C SER A 407 18.73 -13.70 -17.71
N PHE A 408 18.29 -14.70 -16.93
CA PHE A 408 18.54 -14.72 -15.49
C PHE A 408 20.03 -14.82 -15.15
N ASP A 409 20.74 -15.75 -15.78
CA ASP A 409 22.18 -15.95 -15.57
C ASP A 409 23.01 -14.73 -15.99
N ASP A 410 22.65 -14.08 -17.10
CA ASP A 410 23.31 -12.86 -17.57
C ASP A 410 23.10 -11.71 -16.58
N ALA A 411 21.88 -11.56 -16.05
CA ALA A 411 21.58 -10.57 -15.01
C ALA A 411 22.40 -10.79 -13.74
N LEU A 412 22.52 -12.05 -13.27
CA LEU A 412 23.35 -12.38 -12.12
C LEU A 412 24.84 -12.16 -12.39
N ALA A 413 25.32 -12.51 -13.58
CA ALA A 413 26.71 -12.31 -13.97
C ALA A 413 27.09 -10.82 -14.00
N GLU A 414 26.24 -9.96 -14.58
CA GLU A 414 26.45 -8.52 -14.61
C GLU A 414 26.46 -7.93 -13.20
N ARG A 415 25.48 -8.29 -12.37
CA ARG A 415 25.43 -7.84 -10.97
C ARG A 415 26.65 -8.29 -10.17
N SER A 416 27.22 -9.46 -10.49
CA SER A 416 28.43 -9.98 -9.83
C SER A 416 29.69 -9.22 -10.19
N ARG A 417 29.77 -8.59 -11.38
CA ARG A 417 30.95 -7.80 -11.79
C ARG A 417 31.22 -6.63 -10.84
N GLY A 418 30.17 -6.07 -10.21
CA GLY A 418 30.31 -4.97 -9.26
C GLY A 418 31.05 -5.31 -7.97
N TRP A 419 31.17 -6.60 -7.61
CA TRP A 419 31.79 -7.02 -6.34
C TRP A 419 32.73 -8.22 -6.43
N VAL A 420 32.85 -8.87 -7.60
CA VAL A 420 33.72 -10.05 -7.77
C VAL A 420 35.18 -9.77 -7.40
N ASP A 421 35.71 -8.58 -7.73
CA ASP A 421 37.09 -8.21 -7.42
C ASP A 421 37.31 -8.06 -5.91
N ARG A 422 36.29 -7.64 -5.15
CA ARG A 422 36.36 -7.58 -3.69
C ARG A 422 36.46 -8.96 -3.07
N ILE A 423 35.79 -9.97 -3.64
CA ILE A 423 35.93 -11.36 -3.20
C ILE A 423 37.36 -11.85 -3.43
N VAL A 424 37.91 -11.59 -4.62
CA VAL A 424 39.28 -12.00 -4.98
C VAL A 424 40.31 -11.34 -4.06
N GLU A 425 40.13 -10.05 -3.73
CA GLU A 425 40.99 -9.31 -2.80
C GLU A 425 40.91 -9.84 -1.35
N ALA A 426 39.71 -10.20 -0.88
CA ALA A 426 39.49 -10.65 0.49
C ALA A 426 39.93 -12.10 0.74
N LEU A 427 39.95 -12.93 -0.29
CA LEU A 427 40.33 -14.33 -0.19
C LEU A 427 41.83 -14.52 -0.41
N PRO A 428 42.54 -15.24 0.48
CA PRO A 428 43.94 -15.60 0.25
C PRO A 428 44.10 -16.38 -1.06
N GLN A 429 45.13 -16.06 -1.85
CA GLN A 429 45.49 -16.86 -3.02
C GLN A 429 45.87 -18.27 -2.58
N LEU A 430 45.44 -19.27 -3.35
CA LEU A 430 45.81 -20.67 -3.15
C LEU A 430 46.34 -21.29 -4.44
N ASP A 431 47.34 -22.16 -4.31
CA ASP A 431 47.83 -23.04 -5.36
C ASP A 431 47.13 -24.42 -5.26
N GLY A 432 45.81 -24.44 -5.09
CA GLY A 432 45.03 -25.64 -4.79
C GLY A 432 43.66 -25.70 -5.48
N LEU A 433 42.74 -26.51 -4.95
CA LEU A 433 41.44 -26.80 -5.53
C LEU A 433 40.32 -25.95 -4.88
N VAL A 434 39.66 -25.11 -5.68
CA VAL A 434 38.45 -24.35 -5.29
C VAL A 434 37.20 -25.06 -5.78
N VAL A 435 36.24 -25.30 -4.90
CA VAL A 435 34.92 -25.85 -5.25
C VAL A 435 33.87 -24.76 -5.12
N ASP A 436 33.34 -24.30 -6.24
CA ASP A 436 32.29 -23.28 -6.32
C ASP A 436 30.92 -23.98 -6.45
N VAL A 437 30.10 -23.86 -5.41
CA VAL A 437 28.83 -24.60 -5.28
C VAL A 437 27.67 -23.64 -5.50
N GLY A 438 26.88 -23.86 -6.56
CA GLY A 438 25.86 -22.90 -6.98
C GLY A 438 26.48 -21.63 -7.58
N GLY A 439 27.60 -21.75 -8.28
CA GLY A 439 28.39 -20.62 -8.79
C GLY A 439 27.81 -19.94 -10.04
N GLY A 440 26.60 -20.31 -10.46
CA GLY A 440 25.95 -19.83 -11.67
C GLY A 440 26.80 -20.09 -12.91
N THR A 441 26.95 -19.08 -13.78
CA THR A 441 27.81 -19.18 -14.96
C THR A 441 29.31 -19.11 -14.63
N GLY A 442 29.71 -19.19 -13.36
CA GLY A 442 31.10 -19.34 -12.93
C GLY A 442 31.92 -18.06 -12.82
N THR A 443 31.27 -16.88 -12.76
CA THR A 443 31.95 -15.57 -12.75
C THR A 443 33.00 -15.47 -11.64
N VAL A 444 32.68 -15.93 -10.42
CA VAL A 444 33.58 -15.81 -9.27
C VAL A 444 34.73 -16.81 -9.37
N LEU A 445 34.45 -18.08 -9.67
CA LEU A 445 35.47 -19.10 -9.87
C LEU A 445 36.48 -18.71 -10.97
N ASP A 446 35.98 -18.21 -12.11
CA ASP A 446 36.81 -17.80 -13.24
C ASP A 446 37.81 -16.70 -12.81
N ARG A 447 37.31 -15.66 -12.12
CA ARG A 447 38.13 -14.55 -11.64
C ARG A 447 39.16 -14.99 -10.59
N LEU A 448 38.80 -15.90 -9.68
CA LEU A 448 39.75 -16.48 -8.73
C LEU A 448 40.87 -17.25 -9.45
N LEU A 449 40.54 -18.04 -10.47
CA LEU A 449 41.52 -18.82 -11.22
C LEU A 449 42.41 -17.98 -12.14
N LEU A 450 41.92 -16.85 -12.64
CA LEU A 450 42.75 -15.87 -13.36
C LEU A 450 43.77 -15.19 -12.43
N ALA A 451 43.38 -14.92 -11.18
CA ALA A 451 44.28 -14.35 -10.17
C ALA A 451 45.28 -15.36 -9.59
N ALA A 452 44.98 -16.67 -9.65
CA ALA A 452 45.83 -17.75 -9.15
C ALA A 452 46.13 -18.80 -10.26
N PRO A 453 47.20 -18.62 -11.06
CA PRO A 453 47.46 -19.42 -12.25
C PRO A 453 47.66 -20.92 -12.02
N LYS A 454 48.03 -21.33 -10.79
CA LYS A 454 48.22 -22.74 -10.42
C LYS A 454 46.99 -23.36 -9.75
N ALA A 455 45.98 -22.57 -9.43
CA ALA A 455 44.74 -23.07 -8.84
C ALA A 455 43.95 -23.89 -9.87
N ARG A 456 43.18 -24.86 -9.37
CA ARG A 456 42.19 -25.63 -10.13
C ARG A 456 40.81 -25.38 -9.54
N GLY A 457 39.77 -25.59 -10.36
CA GLY A 457 38.39 -25.31 -9.99
C GLY A 457 37.49 -26.52 -10.21
N ILE A 458 36.46 -26.67 -9.37
CA ILE A 458 35.26 -27.45 -9.67
C ILE A 458 34.07 -26.51 -9.56
N LEU A 459 33.27 -26.41 -10.62
CA LEU A 459 31.96 -25.74 -10.58
C LEU A 459 30.87 -26.80 -10.40
N VAL A 460 30.04 -26.67 -9.37
CA VAL A 460 28.83 -27.48 -9.16
C VAL A 460 27.61 -26.63 -9.48
N GLU A 461 26.87 -27.00 -10.53
CA GLU A 461 25.71 -26.24 -11.02
C GLU A 461 24.68 -27.12 -11.72
N MET A 462 23.47 -26.58 -11.89
CA MET A 462 22.40 -27.25 -12.62
C MET A 462 22.78 -27.45 -14.11
N PRO A 463 22.31 -28.52 -14.79
CA PRO A 463 22.80 -28.88 -16.12
C PRO A 463 22.74 -27.77 -17.18
N THR A 464 21.67 -26.97 -17.20
CA THR A 464 21.50 -25.89 -18.18
C THR A 464 22.46 -24.72 -17.92
N THR A 465 22.62 -24.31 -16.67
CA THR A 465 23.58 -23.26 -16.25
C THR A 465 25.03 -23.73 -16.39
N ALA A 466 25.33 -24.98 -16.04
CA ALA A 466 26.64 -25.59 -16.20
C ALA A 466 27.11 -25.63 -17.66
N ALA A 467 26.19 -25.85 -18.61
CA ALA A 467 26.49 -25.77 -20.04
C ALA A 467 26.93 -24.35 -20.44
N ARG A 468 26.22 -23.31 -19.99
CA ARG A 468 26.58 -21.90 -20.25
C ARG A 468 27.89 -21.49 -19.58
N ALA A 469 28.16 -21.99 -18.37
CA ALA A 469 29.43 -21.74 -17.68
C ALA A 469 30.65 -22.23 -18.47
N ARG A 470 30.51 -23.36 -19.19
CA ARG A 470 31.56 -23.91 -20.05
C ARG A 470 32.02 -22.91 -21.11
N ASP A 471 31.08 -22.25 -21.77
CA ASP A 471 31.38 -21.29 -22.83
C ASP A 471 32.16 -20.09 -22.29
N ARG A 472 31.84 -19.62 -21.06
CA ARG A 472 32.62 -18.59 -20.38
C ARG A 472 34.05 -19.04 -20.11
N PHE A 473 34.24 -20.22 -19.52
CA PHE A 473 35.58 -20.70 -19.18
C PHE A 473 36.45 -20.95 -20.41
N ILE A 474 35.84 -21.31 -21.55
CA ILE A 474 36.53 -21.36 -22.84
C ILE A 474 36.98 -19.97 -23.26
N ALA A 475 36.07 -18.98 -23.20
CA ALA A 475 36.36 -17.60 -23.59
C ALA A 475 37.44 -16.94 -22.72
N SER A 476 37.50 -17.26 -21.43
CA SER A 476 38.53 -16.75 -20.51
C SER A 476 39.83 -17.55 -20.51
N GLY A 477 39.86 -18.72 -21.16
CA GLY A 477 41.02 -19.61 -21.20
C GLY A 477 41.29 -20.38 -19.90
N THR A 478 40.30 -20.50 -19.01
CA THR A 478 40.44 -21.23 -17.73
C THR A 478 39.90 -22.65 -17.77
N ILE A 479 39.19 -23.04 -18.84
CA ILE A 479 38.51 -24.34 -18.97
C ILE A 479 39.38 -25.56 -18.67
N ASP A 480 40.67 -25.55 -19.07
CA ASP A 480 41.58 -26.69 -18.84
C ASP A 480 41.88 -26.95 -17.36
N ARG A 481 41.59 -25.98 -16.48
CA ARG A 481 41.78 -26.06 -15.03
C ARG A 481 40.47 -26.23 -14.26
N ILE A 482 39.33 -26.20 -14.95
CA ILE A 482 38.01 -26.25 -14.34
C ILE A 482 37.30 -27.54 -14.73
N GLU A 483 36.88 -28.27 -13.72
CA GLU A 483 35.95 -29.38 -13.88
C GLU A 483 34.52 -28.90 -13.63
N ILE A 484 33.60 -29.19 -14.54
CA ILE A 484 32.18 -28.82 -14.41
C ILE A 484 31.39 -30.05 -13.98
N ARG A 485 30.67 -29.94 -12.87
CA ARG A 485 29.76 -30.94 -12.29
C ARG A 485 28.33 -30.46 -12.46
N ALA A 486 27.68 -30.93 -13.52
CA ALA A 486 26.26 -30.70 -13.79
C ALA A 486 25.38 -31.56 -12.85
N GLN A 487 25.09 -31.06 -11.65
CA GLN A 487 24.34 -31.78 -10.61
C GLN A 487 23.69 -30.81 -9.62
N SER A 488 22.73 -31.29 -8.83
CA SER A 488 22.21 -30.54 -7.69
C SER A 488 23.22 -30.51 -6.54
N PHE A 489 23.36 -29.38 -5.85
CA PHE A 489 24.09 -29.31 -4.58
C PHE A 489 23.36 -29.98 -3.39
N PHE A 490 22.13 -30.46 -3.61
CA PHE A 490 21.46 -31.38 -2.67
C PHE A 490 21.88 -32.84 -2.88
N GLU A 491 22.75 -33.12 -3.85
CA GLU A 491 23.42 -34.43 -4.01
C GLU A 491 24.80 -34.41 -3.33
N GLU A 492 25.55 -35.51 -3.42
CA GLU A 492 26.90 -35.60 -2.85
C GLU A 492 27.84 -34.60 -3.54
N LEU A 493 28.50 -33.74 -2.75
CA LEU A 493 29.40 -32.71 -3.25
C LEU A 493 30.84 -33.25 -3.45
N PRO A 494 31.60 -32.73 -4.43
CA PRO A 494 32.98 -33.15 -4.67
C PRO A 494 33.85 -32.93 -3.43
N ALA A 495 34.52 -33.99 -2.96
CA ALA A 495 35.46 -33.93 -1.84
C ALA A 495 36.87 -33.52 -2.30
N GLY A 496 37.73 -33.19 -1.33
CA GLY A 496 39.17 -32.92 -1.57
C GLY A 496 39.49 -31.49 -2.02
N GLY A 497 38.51 -30.59 -2.02
CA GLY A 497 38.74 -29.16 -2.19
C GLY A 497 39.52 -28.54 -1.02
N ASP A 498 40.42 -27.60 -1.33
CA ASP A 498 41.12 -26.77 -0.34
C ASP A 498 40.29 -25.56 0.10
N ARG A 499 39.26 -25.22 -0.68
CA ARG A 499 38.31 -24.13 -0.43
C ARG A 499 36.94 -24.46 -1.03
N TYR A 500 35.87 -24.20 -0.28
CA TYR A 500 34.50 -24.25 -0.80
C TYR A 500 33.90 -22.85 -0.78
N LEU A 501 33.16 -22.50 -1.83
CA LEU A 501 32.55 -21.19 -2.01
C LEU A 501 31.05 -21.34 -2.32
N LEU A 502 30.24 -20.50 -1.70
CA LEU A 502 28.84 -20.25 -2.07
C LEU A 502 28.66 -18.73 -2.14
N ALA A 503 28.44 -18.20 -3.34
CA ALA A 503 28.26 -16.77 -3.54
C ALA A 503 26.82 -16.46 -3.94
N GLY A 504 26.06 -15.87 -3.02
CA GLY A 504 24.67 -15.50 -3.22
C GLY A 504 23.77 -16.71 -3.45
N VAL A 505 23.86 -17.72 -2.58
CA VAL A 505 23.11 -18.98 -2.75
C VAL A 505 22.15 -19.20 -1.59
N LEU A 506 22.59 -19.06 -0.34
CA LEU A 506 21.78 -19.47 0.80
C LEU A 506 20.55 -18.58 1.02
N HIS A 507 20.57 -17.33 0.57
CA HIS A 507 19.39 -16.46 0.63
C HIS A 507 18.23 -16.96 -0.24
N ASP A 508 18.47 -17.83 -1.22
CA ASP A 508 17.42 -18.41 -2.06
C ASP A 508 16.75 -19.65 -1.47
N TRP A 509 17.07 -20.00 -0.21
CA TRP A 509 16.58 -21.23 0.40
C TRP A 509 16.02 -20.99 1.79
N PRO A 510 14.97 -21.71 2.21
CA PRO A 510 14.54 -21.73 3.60
C PRO A 510 15.60 -22.39 4.51
N ASP A 511 15.48 -22.15 5.81
CA ASP A 511 16.49 -22.56 6.80
C ASP A 511 16.77 -24.07 6.84
N ALA A 512 15.76 -24.91 6.57
CA ALA A 512 15.94 -26.36 6.59
C ALA A 512 16.85 -26.81 5.43
N GLU A 513 16.64 -26.25 4.26
CA GLU A 513 17.42 -26.45 3.05
C GLU A 513 18.82 -25.87 3.20
N CYS A 514 18.99 -24.67 3.77
CA CYS A 514 20.31 -24.11 4.08
C CYS A 514 21.14 -25.04 4.97
N VAL A 515 20.54 -25.58 6.05
CA VAL A 515 21.23 -26.56 6.92
C VAL A 515 21.57 -27.84 6.16
N SER A 516 20.69 -28.28 5.26
CA SER A 516 20.93 -29.43 4.37
C SER A 516 22.15 -29.22 3.46
N ILE A 517 22.27 -28.04 2.86
CA ILE A 517 23.40 -27.63 2.01
C ILE A 517 24.69 -27.57 2.85
N LEU A 518 24.65 -26.87 3.99
CA LEU A 518 25.80 -26.74 4.89
C LEU A 518 26.30 -28.09 5.42
N ARG A 519 25.42 -29.06 5.71
CA ARG A 519 25.83 -30.41 6.12
C ARG A 519 26.59 -31.16 5.04
N ARG A 520 26.20 -31.01 3.77
CA ARG A 520 26.91 -31.64 2.65
C ARG A 520 28.28 -31.01 2.46
N LEU A 521 28.36 -29.68 2.57
CA LEU A 521 29.63 -28.96 2.57
C LEU A 521 30.52 -29.39 3.73
N ALA A 522 29.97 -29.58 4.94
CA ALA A 522 30.74 -30.07 6.08
C ALA A 522 31.39 -31.44 5.83
N VAL A 523 30.68 -32.32 5.12
CA VAL A 523 31.18 -33.64 4.73
C VAL A 523 32.27 -33.51 3.65
N ALA A 524 32.00 -32.78 2.56
CA ALA A 524 32.92 -32.64 1.43
C ALA A 524 34.18 -31.85 1.80
N ALA A 525 34.04 -30.78 2.58
CA ALA A 525 35.14 -29.90 2.97
C ALA A 525 36.07 -30.51 4.00
N GLY A 526 35.56 -31.36 4.91
CA GLY A 526 36.37 -31.88 6.01
C GLY A 526 36.96 -30.73 6.84
N PRO A 527 38.30 -30.56 6.87
CA PRO A 527 38.95 -29.43 7.56
C PRO A 527 39.03 -28.13 6.74
N ALA A 528 38.73 -28.16 5.44
CA ALA A 528 38.84 -27.00 4.56
C ALA A 528 37.81 -25.91 4.93
N PRO A 529 38.15 -24.62 4.76
CA PRO A 529 37.20 -23.54 5.00
C PRO A 529 36.09 -23.50 3.94
N ILE A 530 34.88 -23.18 4.40
CA ILE A 530 33.72 -22.86 3.58
C ILE A 530 33.53 -21.35 3.64
N HIS A 531 33.48 -20.68 2.49
CA HIS A 531 33.23 -19.26 2.38
C HIS A 531 31.84 -19.03 1.82
N LEU A 532 31.04 -18.25 2.54
CA LEU A 532 29.77 -17.73 2.03
C LEU A 532 29.98 -16.27 1.65
N VAL A 533 29.45 -15.86 0.50
CA VAL A 533 29.36 -14.46 0.12
C VAL A 533 27.90 -14.09 0.05
N GLU A 534 27.42 -13.35 1.04
CA GLU A 534 25.99 -13.09 1.24
C GLU A 534 25.77 -11.62 1.63
N ARG A 535 24.58 -11.11 1.33
CA ARG A 535 24.14 -9.80 1.84
C ARG A 535 23.58 -9.96 3.24
N LEU A 536 23.94 -9.02 4.12
CA LEU A 536 23.46 -9.00 5.49
C LEU A 536 22.42 -7.88 5.67
N PRO A 537 21.27 -8.15 6.32
CA PRO A 537 20.18 -7.18 6.49
C PRO A 537 20.55 -6.02 7.41
N GLU A 538 21.57 -6.17 8.28
CA GLU A 538 22.05 -5.08 9.12
C GLU A 538 22.60 -3.88 8.34
N ALA A 539 22.85 -4.05 7.03
CA ALA A 539 23.31 -3.01 6.12
C ALA A 539 22.20 -2.43 5.22
N ALA A 540 20.96 -2.93 5.32
CA ALA A 540 19.86 -2.47 4.49
C ALA A 540 19.33 -1.12 5.00
N ASP A 541 19.70 -0.03 4.32
CA ASP A 541 19.29 1.35 4.64
C ASP A 541 18.24 1.91 3.66
N HIS A 542 17.96 1.20 2.56
CA HIS A 542 17.06 1.65 1.50
C HIS A 542 15.78 0.79 1.39
N THR A 543 14.69 1.41 0.92
CA THR A 543 13.38 0.75 0.82
C THR A 543 13.42 -0.39 -0.21
N GLU A 544 14.23 -0.22 -1.25
CA GLU A 544 14.48 -1.16 -2.33
C GLU A 544 15.09 -2.47 -1.82
N ASP A 545 16.04 -2.39 -0.88
CA ASP A 545 16.69 -3.57 -0.30
C ASP A 545 15.72 -4.39 0.55
N LEU A 546 14.91 -3.70 1.37
CA LEU A 546 13.86 -4.34 2.17
C LEU A 546 12.76 -4.95 1.30
N ALA A 547 12.40 -4.29 0.19
CA ALA A 547 11.43 -4.81 -0.76
C ALA A 547 11.99 -6.05 -1.49
N PHE A 548 13.27 -6.04 -1.86
CA PHE A 548 13.93 -7.17 -2.49
C PHE A 548 14.06 -8.36 -1.54
N ASP A 549 14.43 -8.15 -0.28
CA ASP A 549 14.43 -9.21 0.75
C ASP A 549 13.03 -9.86 0.89
N LEU A 550 11.98 -9.04 0.97
CA LEU A 550 10.61 -9.55 1.01
C LEU A 550 10.22 -10.29 -0.28
N GLN A 551 10.75 -9.88 -1.44
CA GLN A 551 10.57 -10.58 -2.70
C GLN A 551 11.22 -11.96 -2.65
N LEU A 552 12.48 -12.07 -2.20
CA LEU A 552 13.17 -13.35 -2.03
C LEU A 552 12.41 -14.28 -1.07
N TYR A 553 11.95 -13.75 0.06
CA TYR A 553 11.09 -14.51 0.97
C TYR A 553 9.81 -14.99 0.32
N THR A 554 9.19 -14.15 -0.50
CA THR A 554 7.96 -14.53 -1.23
C THR A 554 8.22 -15.57 -2.30
N VAL A 555 9.33 -15.47 -3.04
CA VAL A 555 9.65 -16.39 -4.13
C VAL A 555 10.16 -17.72 -3.61
N PHE A 556 11.01 -17.71 -2.59
CA PHE A 556 11.75 -18.90 -2.17
C PHE A 556 11.36 -19.43 -0.78
N GLY A 557 10.79 -18.59 0.08
CA GLY A 557 10.76 -18.85 1.54
C GLY A 557 12.12 -18.65 2.21
N GLY A 558 13.12 -18.16 1.47
CA GLY A 558 14.44 -17.74 1.93
C GLY A 558 14.48 -16.25 2.26
N GLY A 559 15.65 -15.62 2.15
CA GLY A 559 15.84 -14.20 2.40
C GLY A 559 17.23 -13.88 2.97
N ALA A 560 17.49 -12.59 3.13
CA ALA A 560 18.65 -12.07 3.82
C ALA A 560 18.65 -12.55 5.28
N ARG A 561 19.84 -12.80 5.81
CA ARG A 561 20.03 -13.29 7.17
C ARG A 561 21.12 -12.52 7.86
N SER A 562 20.89 -12.20 9.12
CA SER A 562 21.89 -11.60 9.99
C SER A 562 23.10 -12.51 10.16
N ARG A 563 24.23 -11.92 10.59
CA ARG A 563 25.42 -12.70 10.95
C ARG A 563 25.11 -13.78 11.99
N ARG A 564 24.22 -13.47 12.95
CA ARG A 564 23.78 -14.39 14.01
C ARG A 564 22.94 -15.55 13.47
N GLU A 565 22.09 -15.30 12.49
CA GLU A 565 21.29 -16.34 11.84
C GLU A 565 22.17 -17.28 11.02
N TYR A 566 23.14 -16.76 10.25
CA TYR A 566 24.13 -17.61 9.59
C TYR A 566 24.95 -18.45 10.57
N ALA A 567 25.36 -17.89 11.71
CA ALA A 567 26.02 -18.67 12.77
C ALA A 567 25.12 -19.81 13.29
N THR A 568 23.82 -19.53 13.47
CA THR A 568 22.85 -20.54 13.91
C THR A 568 22.66 -21.65 12.87
N LEU A 569 22.63 -21.32 11.58
CA LEU A 569 22.57 -22.30 10.49
C LEU A 569 23.83 -23.18 10.45
N ALA A 570 25.01 -22.57 10.61
CA ALA A 570 26.28 -23.28 10.68
C ALA A 570 26.31 -24.25 11.87
N ASP A 571 25.93 -23.80 13.07
CA ASP A 571 25.91 -24.62 14.28
C ASP A 571 24.98 -25.84 14.11
N ARG A 572 23.80 -25.65 13.52
CA ARG A 572 22.83 -26.75 13.22
C ARG A 572 23.36 -27.75 12.18
N ALA A 573 24.34 -27.34 11.37
CA ALA A 573 25.03 -28.18 10.41
C ALA A 573 26.30 -28.85 10.98
N GLY A 574 26.66 -28.59 12.25
CA GLY A 574 27.89 -29.10 12.85
C GLY A 574 29.14 -28.35 12.38
N LEU A 575 28.97 -27.07 12.05
CA LEU A 575 30.01 -26.13 11.66
C LEU A 575 29.98 -24.93 12.61
N ARG A 576 30.96 -24.03 12.50
CA ARG A 576 31.04 -22.78 13.25
C ARG A 576 31.40 -21.63 12.34
N LEU A 577 30.67 -20.53 12.44
CA LEU A 577 31.07 -19.26 11.84
C LEU A 577 32.28 -18.70 12.61
N THR A 578 33.43 -18.60 11.93
CA THR A 578 34.71 -18.20 12.54
C THR A 578 35.11 -16.77 12.22
N ASP A 579 34.69 -16.24 11.07
CA ASP A 579 35.03 -14.89 10.64
C ASP A 579 33.93 -14.30 9.76
N ALA A 580 33.86 -12.97 9.70
CA ALA A 580 32.94 -12.22 8.85
C ALA A 580 33.60 -10.88 8.46
N VAL A 581 33.88 -10.71 7.18
CA VAL A 581 34.57 -9.54 6.64
C VAL A 581 33.65 -8.81 5.65
N PRO A 582 33.44 -7.49 5.79
CA PRO A 582 32.70 -6.72 4.80
C PRO A 582 33.49 -6.62 3.49
N LEU A 583 32.81 -6.87 2.36
CA LEU A 583 33.34 -6.68 1.01
C LEU A 583 32.86 -5.36 0.41
N THR A 584 31.62 -5.00 0.71
CA THR A 584 30.99 -3.70 0.46
C THR A 584 30.14 -3.34 1.69
N ASP A 585 29.37 -2.25 1.63
CA ASP A 585 28.46 -1.87 2.73
C ASP A 585 27.45 -3.00 3.03
N GLU A 586 26.94 -3.68 2.00
CA GLU A 586 25.93 -4.74 2.16
C GLU A 586 26.47 -6.17 2.04
N LEU A 587 27.53 -6.39 1.26
CA LEU A 587 28.03 -7.73 0.93
C LEU A 587 29.13 -8.16 1.90
N HIS A 588 29.04 -9.37 2.43
CA HIS A 588 29.98 -9.91 3.41
C HIS A 588 30.54 -11.27 2.98
N LEU A 589 31.82 -11.49 3.28
CA LEU A 589 32.49 -12.77 3.23
C LEU A 589 32.46 -13.42 4.61
N LEU A 590 31.71 -14.50 4.76
CA LEU A 590 31.60 -15.28 5.98
C LEU A 590 32.47 -16.53 5.87
N THR A 591 33.31 -16.81 6.87
CA THR A 591 34.15 -18.01 6.89
C THR A 591 33.66 -19.00 7.93
N ILE A 592 33.26 -20.17 7.46
CA ILE A 592 32.74 -21.28 8.26
C ILE A 592 33.75 -22.43 8.26
N ARG A 593 33.91 -23.08 9.42
CA ARG A 593 34.79 -24.25 9.62
C ARG A 593 34.09 -25.31 10.47
N ARG A 594 34.59 -26.54 10.42
CA ARG A 594 34.10 -27.63 11.27
C ARG A 594 34.56 -27.52 12.72
#